data_AF-A0A3C0WZQ5-F1
#
_entry.id   AF-A0A3C0WZQ5-F1
#
_cell.length_a   1.000
_cell.length_b   1.000
_cell.length_c   1.000
_cell.angle_alpha   90.00
_cell.angle_beta   90.00
_cell.angle_gamma   90.00
#
_symmetry.space_group_name_H-M   'P 1'
#
loop_
_entity.id
_entity.type
_entity.pdbx_description
1 polymer ?
#
loop_
_entity_poly.entity_id
_entity_poly.type
_entity_poly.pdbx_seq_one_letter_code
_entity_poly.pdbx_strand_id
1 'polypeptide(L)' 'MAKLNIVMVEPEIPQNTGNVARTCAATGARLHLVG' A
#
# COMPACT_ATOMS: atom_id res chain seq x y z
N MET A 1 -15.96 -10.77 3.41
CA MET A 1 -14.88 -10.14 4.21
C MET A 1 -14.59 -8.77 3.65
N ALA A 2 -14.50 -7.73 4.49
CA ALA A 2 -14.09 -6.40 4.05
C ALA A 2 -12.59 -6.41 3.74
N LYS A 3 -12.18 -5.89 2.57
CA LYS A 3 -10.77 -5.71 2.22
C LYS A 3 -10.20 -4.49 2.96
N LEU A 4 -9.09 -4.67 3.67
CA LEU A 4 -8.32 -3.58 4.27
C LEU A 4 -7.82 -2.63 3.17
N ASN A 5 -7.92 -1.33 3.40
CA ASN A 5 -7.39 -0.31 2.49
C ASN A 5 -6.21 0.39 3.16
N ILE A 6 -5.09 0.49 2.45
CA ILE A 6 -3.91 1.24 2.89
C ILE A 6 -3.73 2.39 1.91
N VAL A 7 -3.61 3.62 2.44
CA VAL A 7 -3.43 4.84 1.64
C VAL A 7 -2.08 5.45 1.98
N MET A 8 -1.24 5.65 0.97
CA MET A 8 0.00 6.42 1.09
C MET A 8 -0.19 7.75 0.38
N VAL A 9 -0.04 8.85 1.10
CA VAL A 9 -0.11 10.22 0.57
C VAL A 9 1.31 10.73 0.39
N GLU A 10 1.61 11.19 -0.83
CA GLU A 10 2.89 11.75 -1.26
C GLU A 10 4.10 10.93 -0.77
N PRO A 11 4.19 9.64 -1.13
CA PRO A 11 5.28 8.79 -0.63
C PRO A 11 6.62 9.18 -1.26
N GLU A 12 7.54 9.68 -0.44
CA GLU A 12 8.86 10.15 -0.90
C GLU A 12 9.91 9.03 -1.04
N ILE A 13 9.75 7.91 -0.32
CA ILE A 13 10.75 6.84 -0.23
C ILE A 13 10.29 5.61 -1.04
N PRO A 14 10.87 5.33 -2.23
CA PRO A 14 10.40 4.26 -3.12
C PRO A 14 10.39 2.87 -2.48
N GLN A 15 11.39 2.57 -1.65
CA GLN A 15 11.53 1.28 -0.96
C GLN A 15 10.37 1.02 0.00
N ASN A 16 9.83 2.06 0.67
CA ASN A 16 8.69 1.92 1.56
C ASN A 16 7.44 1.55 0.77
N THR A 17 7.18 2.25 -0.34
CA THR A 17 6.07 1.94 -1.25
C THR A 17 6.16 0.51 -1.78
N GLY A 18 7.35 0.07 -2.20
CA GLY A 18 7.57 -1.30 -2.66
C GLY A 18 7.34 -2.36 -1.57
N ASN A 19 7.75 -2.09 -0.33
CA ASN A 19 7.50 -2.98 0.80
C ASN A 19 6.01 -3.07 1.14
N VAL A 20 5.31 -1.93 1.21
CA VAL A 20 3.87 -1.87 1.49
C VAL A 20 3.07 -2.56 0.38
N ALA A 21 3.45 -2.39 -0.89
CA ALA A 21 2.80 -3.08 -2.01
C ALA A 21 2.89 -4.61 -1.89
N ARG A 22 4.07 -5.15 -1.51
CA ARG A 22 4.24 -6.59 -1.27
C ARG A 22 3.38 -7.07 -0.10
N THR A 23 3.32 -6.32 0.99
CA THR A 23 2.44 -6.65 2.13
C THR A 23 0.97 -6.64 1.72
N CYS A 24 0.53 -5.67 0.91
CA CYS A 24 -0.83 -5.62 0.40
C CYS A 24 -1.17 -6.85 -0.46
N ALA A 25 -0.25 -7.28 -1.33
CA ALA A 25 -0.41 -8.50 -2.11
C ALA A 25 -0.52 -9.75 -1.23
N ALA A 26 0.32 -9.87 -0.20
CA ALA A 26 0.33 -11.01 0.72
C ALA A 26 -0.93 -11.08 1.62
N THR A 27 -1.52 -9.93 1.95
CA THR A 27 -2.67 -9.84 2.87
C THR A 27 -4.01 -9.65 2.16
N GLY A 28 -4.00 -9.48 0.84
CA GLY A 28 -5.19 -9.13 0.07
C GLY A 28 -5.72 -7.71 0.31
N ALA A 29 -4.94 -6.86 0.99
CA ALA A 29 -5.26 -5.45 1.17
C ALA A 29 -5.14 -4.68 -0.16
N ARG A 30 -5.91 -3.59 -0.29
CA ARG A 30 -5.81 -2.67 -1.42
C ARG A 30 -4.90 -1.50 -1.05
N LEU A 31 -3.87 -1.27 -1.86
CA LEU A 31 -3.02 -0.09 -1.76
C LEU A 31 -3.55 1.03 -2.65
N HIS A 32 -3.68 2.23 -2.08
CA HIS A 32 -3.97 3.47 -2.78
C HIS A 32 -2.76 4.39 -2.64
N LEU A 33 -2.26 4.90 -3.77
CA LEU A 33 -1.21 5.93 -3.79
C LEU A 33 -1.86 7.23 -4.20
N VAL A 34 -1.71 8.25 -3.37
CA VAL A 34 -2.20 9.61 -3.62
C VAL A 34 -0.97 10.50 -3.65
N GLY A 35 -0.85 11.33 -4.67
CA GLY A 35 0.25 12.27 -4.86
C GLY A 35 -0.01 13.12 -6.08
#